data_AF-A0A1R1EPC8-F1
#
_entry.id   AF-A0A1R1EPC8-F1
#
_cell.length_a   1.000
_cell.length_b   1.000
_cell.length_c   1.000
_cell.angle_alpha   90.00
_cell.angle_beta   90.00
_cell.angle_gamma   90.00
#
_symmetry.space_group_name_H-M   'P 1'
#
loop_
_entity.id
_entity.type
_entity.pdbx_description
1 polymer ?
#
loop_
_entity_poly.entity_id
_entity_poly.type
_entity_poly.pdbx_seq_one_letter_code
_entity_poly.pdbx_strand_id
1 'polypeptide(L)'
;MDDCANDGDMNLDTAVSALNYAYSLENWTLLIRRSDQLYNDAYQSFIHNIQAQKPIIYYIGYSLLMKGIGYQKDKQYGESLKCIDQYKDLRRFLDGSERSQRILDQYAFYAYANSLSVHLLSGNLTKIEEYVQFLNQHPSETLSGLLTLLECALSQELNVDEYIAPLTERFDAYQHDDMRPEEQTIYLSILMMLSRYCRNRKRFEEAQKYTQQFLSLSFDRGPGRQASTSAAPHE
;
A
#
# COMPACT_ATOMS: atom_id res chain seq x y z
N MET A 1 -39.47 -13.50 -27.62
CA MET A 1 -39.10 -12.10 -27.35
C MET A 1 -38.12 -12.18 -26.21
N ASP A 2 -36.89 -12.58 -26.54
CA ASP A 2 -35.76 -12.65 -25.61
C ASP A 2 -34.85 -11.50 -26.01
N ASP A 3 -34.89 -10.42 -25.24
CA ASP A 3 -33.93 -9.34 -25.36
C ASP A 3 -33.86 -8.57 -24.03
N CYS A 4 -33.27 -9.22 -23.02
CA CYS A 4 -32.91 -8.60 -21.74
C CYS A 4 -31.71 -9.36 -21.15
N ALA A 5 -30.54 -9.26 -21.78
CA ALA A 5 -29.26 -9.55 -21.15
C ALA A 5 -28.12 -8.88 -21.94
N ASN A 6 -28.14 -7.55 -21.98
CA ASN A 6 -26.95 -6.76 -22.26
C ASN A 6 -26.74 -5.80 -21.09
N ASP A 7 -26.64 -6.37 -19.87
CA ASP A 7 -26.05 -5.68 -18.74
C ASP A 7 -24.55 -5.96 -18.80
N GLY A 8 -23.78 -4.89 -19.02
CA GLY A 8 -22.41 -4.95 -19.52
C GLY A 8 -21.54 -5.94 -18.75
N ASP A 9 -20.71 -6.69 -19.50
CA ASP A 9 -19.60 -7.49 -18.98
C ASP A 9 -18.98 -6.79 -17.77
N MET A 10 -19.30 -7.29 -16.57
CA MET A 10 -18.89 -6.70 -15.31
C MET A 10 -17.40 -6.96 -15.14
N ASN A 11 -16.59 -6.04 -15.67
CA ASN A 11 -15.15 -6.20 -15.68
C ASN A 11 -14.57 -5.86 -14.30
N LEU A 12 -14.36 -6.90 -13.49
CA LEU A 12 -13.75 -6.80 -12.16
C LEU A 12 -12.38 -6.10 -12.18
N ASP A 13 -11.61 -6.18 -13.27
CA ASP A 13 -10.33 -5.45 -13.40
C ASP A 13 -10.52 -3.95 -13.64
N THR A 14 -11.60 -3.54 -14.31
CA THR A 14 -11.98 -2.12 -14.39
C THR A 14 -12.32 -1.57 -13.00
N ALA A 15 -13.04 -2.36 -12.19
CA ALA A 15 -13.31 -1.99 -10.79
C ALA A 15 -12.00 -1.87 -9.99
N VAL A 16 -11.07 -2.84 -10.10
CA VAL A 16 -9.73 -2.74 -9.47
C VAL A 16 -9.00 -1.46 -9.88
N SER A 17 -9.05 -1.09 -11.15
CA SER A 17 -8.43 0.13 -11.66
C SER A 17 -9.05 1.38 -11.04
N ALA A 18 -10.37 1.39 -10.85
CA ALA A 18 -11.08 2.48 -10.17
C ALA A 18 -10.71 2.59 -8.68
N LEU A 19 -10.45 1.46 -7.99
CA LEU A 19 -9.93 1.46 -6.61
C LEU A 19 -8.54 2.10 -6.56
N ASN A 20 -7.64 1.73 -7.48
CA ASN A 20 -6.29 2.30 -7.55
C ASN A 20 -6.32 3.81 -7.79
N TYR A 21 -7.22 4.26 -8.67
CA TYR A 21 -7.45 5.67 -8.91
C TYR A 21 -7.95 6.40 -7.65
N ALA A 22 -8.96 5.85 -6.96
CA ALA A 22 -9.45 6.42 -5.71
C ALA A 22 -8.36 6.49 -4.63
N TYR A 23 -7.51 5.48 -4.54
CA TYR A 23 -6.35 5.44 -3.65
C TYR A 23 -5.34 6.54 -4.00
N SER A 24 -4.99 6.71 -5.28
CA SER A 24 -4.05 7.76 -5.72
C SER A 24 -4.55 9.18 -5.48
N LEU A 25 -5.87 9.38 -5.43
CA LEU A 25 -6.50 10.66 -5.12
C LEU A 25 -6.70 10.88 -3.61
N GLU A 26 -6.25 9.93 -2.78
CA GLU A 26 -6.47 9.91 -1.34
C GLU A 26 -7.96 10.03 -0.96
N ASN A 27 -8.86 9.55 -1.83
CA ASN A 27 -10.30 9.63 -1.61
C ASN A 27 -10.77 8.36 -0.89
N TRP A 28 -10.56 8.32 0.43
CA TRP A 28 -10.84 7.14 1.27
C TRP A 28 -12.32 6.74 1.27
N THR A 29 -13.23 7.72 1.27
CA THR A 29 -14.67 7.47 1.18
C THR A 29 -15.04 6.78 -0.13
N LEU A 30 -14.49 7.25 -1.26
CA LEU A 30 -14.70 6.60 -2.55
C LEU A 30 -14.08 5.21 -2.59
N LEU A 31 -12.87 5.06 -2.02
CA LEU A 31 -12.15 3.80 -1.97
C LEU A 31 -12.94 2.73 -1.20
N ILE A 32 -13.46 3.06 -0.02
CA ILE A 32 -14.30 2.16 0.79
C ILE A 32 -15.55 1.75 0.01
N ARG A 33 -16.27 2.73 -0.57
CA ARG A 33 -17.49 2.45 -1.35
C ARG A 33 -17.23 1.57 -2.57
N ARG A 34 -16.17 1.84 -3.34
CA ARG A 34 -15.82 1.04 -4.52
C ARG A 34 -15.33 -0.35 -4.13
N SER A 35 -14.66 -0.47 -2.99
CA SER A 35 -14.26 -1.77 -2.44
C SER A 35 -15.46 -2.63 -2.11
N ASP A 36 -16.51 -2.07 -1.49
CA ASP A 36 -17.76 -2.81 -1.24
C ASP A 36 -18.44 -3.26 -2.53
N GLN A 37 -18.44 -2.42 -3.57
CA GLN A 37 -18.96 -2.81 -4.88
C GLN A 37 -18.17 -3.97 -5.48
N LEU A 38 -16.84 -3.87 -5.54
CA LEU A 38 -15.97 -4.93 -6.06
C LEU A 38 -16.17 -6.25 -5.28
N TYR A 39 -16.31 -6.19 -3.96
CA TYR A 39 -16.58 -7.38 -3.14
C TYR A 39 -17.89 -8.04 -3.54
N ASN A 40 -18.98 -7.25 -3.64
CA ASN A 40 -20.31 -7.76 -3.99
C ASN A 40 -20.30 -8.36 -5.40
N ASP A 41 -19.71 -7.66 -6.36
CA ASP A 41 -19.60 -8.07 -7.75
C ASP A 41 -18.81 -9.39 -7.87
N ALA A 42 -17.64 -9.45 -7.23
CA ALA A 42 -16.82 -10.67 -7.19
C ALA A 42 -17.55 -11.83 -6.50
N TYR A 43 -18.30 -11.54 -5.43
CA TYR A 43 -19.08 -12.56 -4.73
C TYR A 43 -20.24 -13.09 -5.58
N GLN A 44 -20.92 -12.22 -6.34
CA GLN A 44 -21.94 -12.67 -7.30
C GLN A 44 -21.34 -13.55 -8.38
N SER A 45 -20.17 -13.19 -8.91
CA SER A 45 -19.44 -14.02 -9.87
C SER A 45 -19.04 -15.38 -9.28
N PHE A 46 -18.65 -15.43 -7.99
CA PHE A 46 -18.38 -16.68 -7.28
C PHE A 46 -19.62 -17.58 -7.21
N ILE A 47 -20.76 -17.04 -6.76
CA ILE A 47 -22.00 -17.82 -6.58
C ILE A 47 -22.54 -18.34 -7.92
N HIS A 48 -22.43 -17.54 -8.98
CA HIS A 48 -22.91 -17.89 -10.31
C HIS A 48 -21.85 -18.61 -11.18
N ASN A 49 -20.65 -18.88 -10.64
CA ASN A 49 -19.52 -19.47 -11.36
C ASN A 49 -19.14 -18.73 -12.65
N ILE A 50 -19.27 -17.40 -12.65
CA ILE A 50 -18.91 -16.55 -13.78
C ILE A 50 -17.39 -16.50 -13.89
N GLN A 51 -16.87 -16.75 -15.09
CA GLN A 51 -15.43 -16.70 -15.36
C GLN A 51 -14.94 -15.25 -15.28
N ALA A 52 -13.79 -15.07 -14.61
CA ALA A 52 -13.10 -13.79 -14.51
C ALA A 52 -11.65 -13.93 -14.97
N GLN A 53 -10.99 -12.81 -15.28
CA GLN A 53 -9.61 -12.83 -15.76
C GLN A 53 -8.62 -13.34 -14.70
N LYS A 54 -8.95 -13.17 -13.43
CA LYS A 54 -8.19 -13.68 -12.28
C LYS A 54 -9.09 -14.55 -11.39
N PRO A 55 -8.52 -15.44 -10.56
CA PRO A 55 -9.29 -16.19 -9.58
C PRO A 55 -10.13 -15.28 -8.69
N ILE A 56 -11.37 -15.65 -8.37
CA ILE A 56 -12.29 -14.79 -7.60
C ILE A 56 -11.71 -14.40 -6.22
N ILE A 57 -10.95 -15.30 -5.59
CA ILE A 57 -10.22 -15.04 -4.35
C ILE A 57 -9.35 -13.78 -4.42
N TYR A 58 -8.79 -13.45 -5.59
CA TYR A 58 -8.03 -12.21 -5.81
C TYR A 58 -8.92 -10.98 -5.59
N TYR A 59 -10.05 -10.89 -6.26
CA TYR A 59 -10.91 -9.71 -6.20
C TYR A 59 -11.56 -9.55 -4.81
N ILE A 60 -11.92 -10.67 -4.17
CA ILE A 60 -12.42 -10.65 -2.79
C ILE A 60 -11.34 -10.17 -1.82
N GLY A 61 -10.13 -10.72 -1.90
CA GLY A 61 -9.03 -10.27 -1.04
C GLY A 61 -8.67 -8.80 -1.29
N TYR A 62 -8.64 -8.39 -2.56
CA TYR A 62 -8.29 -7.02 -2.95
C TYR A 62 -9.30 -5.99 -2.46
N SER A 63 -10.60 -6.26 -2.63
CA SER A 63 -11.67 -5.39 -2.12
C SER A 63 -11.57 -5.22 -0.60
N LEU A 64 -11.45 -6.31 0.15
CA LEU A 64 -11.33 -6.25 1.62
C LEU A 64 -10.04 -5.53 2.07
N LEU A 65 -8.91 -5.78 1.39
CA LEU A 65 -7.64 -5.11 1.64
C LEU A 65 -7.77 -3.59 1.45
N MET A 66 -8.27 -3.15 0.29
CA MET A 66 -8.42 -1.72 -0.03
C MET A 66 -9.43 -1.03 0.89
N LYS A 67 -10.51 -1.71 1.27
CA LYS A 67 -11.46 -1.22 2.27
C LYS A 67 -10.78 -1.02 3.63
N GLY A 68 -9.98 -2.00 4.06
CA GLY A 68 -9.21 -1.94 5.29
C GLY A 68 -8.22 -0.78 5.31
N ILE A 69 -7.51 -0.54 4.20
CA ILE A 69 -6.61 0.60 4.00
C ILE A 69 -7.38 1.92 4.07
N GLY A 70 -8.54 2.01 3.42
CA GLY A 70 -9.41 3.19 3.48
C GLY A 70 -9.80 3.55 4.92
N TYR A 71 -10.25 2.57 5.71
CA TYR A 71 -10.55 2.79 7.13
C TYR A 71 -9.31 3.15 7.95
N GLN A 72 -8.16 2.53 7.68
CA GLN A 72 -6.90 2.87 8.37
C GLN A 72 -6.53 4.33 8.12
N LYS A 73 -6.59 4.80 6.86
CA LYS A 73 -6.25 6.17 6.48
C LYS A 73 -7.26 7.19 7.02
N ASP A 74 -8.52 6.79 7.18
CA ASP A 74 -9.54 7.57 7.88
C ASP A 74 -9.50 7.41 9.43
N LYS A 75 -8.46 6.76 9.96
CA LYS A 75 -8.23 6.51 11.41
C LYS A 75 -9.32 5.68 12.10
N GLN A 76 -10.16 5.00 11.33
CA GLN A 76 -11.15 4.04 11.81
C GLN A 76 -10.51 2.66 12.01
N TYR A 77 -9.55 2.57 12.95
CA TYR A 77 -8.71 1.39 13.13
C TYR A 77 -9.48 0.10 13.44
N GLY A 78 -10.58 0.19 14.19
CA GLY A 78 -11.44 -0.96 14.48
C GLY A 78 -12.09 -1.56 13.24
N GLU A 79 -12.59 -0.71 12.32
CA GLU A 79 -13.17 -1.18 11.06
C GLU A 79 -12.09 -1.71 10.10
N SER A 80 -10.89 -1.13 10.13
CA SER A 80 -9.73 -1.66 9.41
C SER A 80 -9.38 -3.08 9.86
N LEU A 81 -9.30 -3.32 11.18
CA LEU A 81 -9.06 -4.66 11.74
C LEU A 81 -10.16 -5.66 11.38
N LYS A 82 -11.44 -5.24 11.32
CA LYS A 82 -12.53 -6.11 10.85
C LYS A 82 -12.38 -6.50 9.38
N CYS A 83 -11.84 -5.62 8.53
CA CYS A 83 -11.54 -5.97 7.14
C CYS A 83 -10.36 -6.95 7.07
N ILE A 84 -9.30 -6.69 7.84
CA ILE A 84 -8.14 -7.58 7.99
C ILE A 84 -8.56 -8.99 8.40
N ASP A 85 -9.46 -9.09 9.38
CA ASP A 85 -9.96 -10.37 9.87
C ASP A 85 -10.71 -11.18 8.80
N GLN A 86 -11.35 -10.50 7.84
CA GLN A 86 -12.08 -11.15 6.75
C GLN A 86 -11.18 -11.65 5.63
N TYR A 87 -10.07 -10.98 5.33
CA TYR A 87 -9.16 -11.42 4.26
C TYR A 87 -7.97 -12.24 4.76
N LYS A 88 -7.76 -12.37 6.08
CA LYS A 88 -6.72 -13.25 6.65
C LYS A 88 -6.89 -14.71 6.25
N ASP A 89 -8.13 -15.15 6.02
CA ASP A 89 -8.46 -16.50 5.57
C ASP A 89 -9.57 -16.43 4.53
N LEU A 90 -9.18 -16.68 3.28
CA LEU A 90 -10.06 -16.69 2.12
C LEU A 90 -10.29 -18.10 1.57
N ARG A 91 -10.01 -19.17 2.35
CA ARG A 91 -10.09 -20.57 1.90
C ARG A 91 -11.42 -20.93 1.24
N ARG A 92 -12.52 -20.29 1.64
CA ARG A 92 -13.86 -20.49 1.04
C ARG A 92 -13.93 -20.16 -0.45
N PHE A 93 -12.97 -19.40 -0.98
CA PHE A 93 -12.91 -18.97 -2.38
C PHE A 93 -11.83 -19.69 -3.20
N LEU A 94 -11.23 -20.76 -2.66
CA LEU A 94 -10.29 -21.58 -3.41
C LEU A 94 -10.99 -22.29 -4.56
N ASP A 95 -10.31 -22.33 -5.71
CA ASP A 95 -10.74 -23.04 -6.92
C ASP A 95 -9.95 -24.35 -7.14
N GLY A 96 -9.10 -24.72 -6.17
CA GLY A 96 -8.22 -25.89 -6.24
C GLY A 96 -6.95 -25.70 -7.07
N SER A 97 -6.77 -24.55 -7.73
CA SER A 97 -5.54 -24.23 -8.47
C SER A 97 -4.40 -23.82 -7.55
N GLU A 98 -3.17 -24.09 -7.98
CA GLU A 98 -1.97 -23.58 -7.29
C GLU A 98 -1.96 -22.05 -7.23
N ARG A 99 -2.53 -21.39 -8.24
CA ARG A 99 -2.64 -19.93 -8.30
C ARG A 99 -3.52 -19.39 -7.17
N SER A 100 -4.68 -20.00 -6.89
CA SER A 100 -5.55 -19.55 -5.81
C SER A 100 -4.94 -19.82 -4.42
N GLN A 101 -4.19 -20.92 -4.27
CA GLN A 101 -3.44 -21.20 -3.04
C GLN A 101 -2.37 -20.14 -2.78
N ARG A 102 -1.56 -19.77 -3.78
CA ARG A 102 -0.56 -18.69 -3.63
C ARG A 102 -1.20 -17.35 -3.25
N ILE A 103 -2.37 -17.04 -3.82
CA ILE A 103 -3.11 -15.81 -3.51
C ILE A 103 -3.63 -15.84 -2.07
N LEU A 104 -4.14 -16.98 -1.59
CA LEU A 104 -4.54 -17.16 -0.19
C LEU A 104 -3.37 -16.88 0.77
N ASP A 105 -2.22 -17.49 0.51
CA ASP A 105 -1.02 -17.34 1.36
C ASP A 105 -0.52 -15.87 1.36
N GLN A 106 -0.59 -15.21 0.21
CA GLN A 106 -0.26 -13.80 0.06
C GLN A 106 -1.19 -12.89 0.89
N TYR A 107 -2.51 -13.11 0.86
CA TYR A 107 -3.44 -12.32 1.68
C TYR A 107 -3.31 -12.60 3.17
N ALA A 108 -2.98 -13.83 3.57
CA ALA A 108 -2.66 -14.15 4.96
C ALA A 108 -1.43 -13.37 5.44
N PHE A 109 -0.38 -13.29 4.61
CA PHE A 109 0.80 -12.46 4.87
C PHE A 109 0.43 -10.98 5.01
N TYR A 110 -0.34 -10.42 4.07
CA TYR A 110 -0.81 -9.04 4.15
C TYR A 110 -1.66 -8.77 5.39
N ALA A 111 -2.51 -9.72 5.80
CA ALA A 111 -3.34 -9.57 6.97
C ALA A 111 -2.49 -9.45 8.23
N TYR A 112 -1.44 -10.28 8.35
CA TYR A 112 -0.49 -10.22 9.45
C TYR A 112 0.24 -8.87 9.47
N ALA A 113 0.88 -8.49 8.36
CA ALA A 113 1.63 -7.23 8.24
C ALA A 113 0.76 -6.00 8.57
N ASN A 114 -0.45 -5.94 7.98
CA ASN A 114 -1.36 -4.82 8.17
C ASN A 114 -1.96 -4.79 9.58
N SER A 115 -2.20 -5.94 10.22
CA SER A 115 -2.67 -5.98 11.61
C SER A 115 -1.68 -5.32 12.57
N LEU A 116 -0.38 -5.61 12.40
CA LEU A 116 0.68 -4.98 13.19
C LEU A 116 0.74 -3.48 12.94
N SER A 117 0.69 -3.04 11.68
CA SER A 117 0.65 -1.62 11.30
C SER A 117 -0.53 -0.89 11.95
N VAL A 118 -1.74 -1.46 11.88
CA VAL A 118 -2.95 -0.85 12.45
C VAL A 118 -2.86 -0.76 13.98
N HIS A 119 -2.30 -1.78 14.65
CA HIS A 119 -2.08 -1.72 16.11
C HIS A 119 -1.14 -0.58 16.51
N LEU A 120 -0.04 -0.38 15.77
CA LEU A 120 0.88 0.73 16.06
C LEU A 120 0.22 2.08 15.83
N LEU A 121 -0.47 2.25 14.70
CA LEU A 121 -1.16 3.49 14.36
C LEU A 121 -2.28 3.81 15.36
N SER A 122 -2.94 2.80 15.94
CA SER A 122 -3.94 2.99 16.99
C SER A 122 -3.35 3.28 18.37
N GLY A 123 -2.02 3.39 18.50
CA GLY A 123 -1.32 3.66 19.76
C GLY A 123 -1.02 2.43 20.62
N ASN A 124 -1.22 1.21 20.10
CA ASN A 124 -0.85 -0.01 20.81
C ASN A 124 0.63 -0.34 20.58
N LEU A 125 1.51 0.32 21.34
CA LEU A 125 2.96 0.17 21.24
C LEU A 125 3.49 -1.18 21.75
N THR A 126 2.66 -2.02 22.39
CA THR A 126 3.06 -3.37 22.81
C THR A 126 3.47 -4.26 21.63
N LYS A 127 3.09 -3.88 20.41
CA LYS A 127 3.38 -4.58 19.15
C LYS A 127 4.63 -4.09 18.41
N ILE A 128 5.35 -3.09 18.93
CA ILE A 128 6.45 -2.45 18.19
C ILE A 128 7.62 -3.40 17.94
N GLU A 129 8.00 -4.19 18.94
CA GLU A 129 9.06 -5.19 18.83
C GLU A 129 8.72 -6.28 17.81
N GLU A 130 7.47 -6.78 17.86
CA GLU A 130 6.96 -7.77 16.91
C GLU A 130 6.97 -7.21 15.48
N TYR A 131 6.60 -5.94 15.31
CA TYR A 131 6.63 -5.25 14.01
C TYR A 131 8.05 -5.10 13.47
N VAL A 132 8.99 -4.66 14.30
CA VAL A 132 10.39 -4.47 13.88
C VAL A 132 11.03 -5.81 13.55
N GLN A 133 10.74 -6.86 14.32
CA GLN A 133 11.17 -8.22 14.00
C GLN A 133 10.61 -8.68 12.65
N PHE A 134 9.33 -8.42 12.39
CA PHE A 134 8.71 -8.69 11.09
C PHE A 134 9.44 -7.95 9.94
N LEU A 135 9.71 -6.66 10.08
CA LEU A 135 10.43 -5.88 9.06
C LEU A 135 11.89 -6.35 8.85
N ASN A 136 12.51 -6.93 9.87
CA ASN A 136 13.83 -7.56 9.74
C ASN A 136 13.78 -8.87 8.95
N GLN A 137 12.69 -9.64 9.08
CA GLN A 137 12.48 -10.89 8.34
C GLN A 137 12.01 -10.64 6.90
N HIS A 138 11.38 -9.48 6.64
CA HIS A 138 10.81 -9.14 5.34
C HIS A 138 11.34 -7.80 4.81
N PRO A 139 12.57 -7.74 4.27
CA PRO A 139 13.16 -6.49 3.76
C PRO A 139 12.36 -5.79 2.66
N SER A 140 11.51 -6.53 1.92
CA SER A 140 10.58 -5.94 0.93
C SER A 140 9.56 -4.98 1.55
N GLU A 141 9.29 -5.11 2.85
CA GLU A 141 8.35 -4.26 3.60
C GLU A 141 9.00 -2.99 4.16
N THR A 142 10.28 -2.71 3.86
CA THR A 142 11.02 -1.58 4.45
C THR A 142 10.32 -0.23 4.22
N LEU A 143 9.83 0.06 3.00
CA LEU A 143 9.15 1.32 2.70
C LEU A 143 7.85 1.47 3.51
N SER A 144 6.98 0.46 3.45
CA SER A 144 5.72 0.39 4.20
C SER A 144 5.93 0.49 5.72
N GLY A 145 6.91 -0.27 6.21
CA GLY A 145 7.31 -0.34 7.61
C GLY A 145 7.80 1.00 8.16
N LEU A 146 8.74 1.62 7.44
CA LEU A 146 9.31 2.90 7.83
C LEU A 146 8.25 4.01 7.80
N LEU A 147 7.39 4.03 6.78
CA LEU A 147 6.27 4.96 6.71
C LEU A 147 5.37 4.84 7.94
N THR A 148 4.99 3.62 8.31
CA THR A 148 4.11 3.35 9.48
C THR A 148 4.77 3.77 10.79
N LEU A 149 6.04 3.43 11.01
CA LEU A 149 6.78 3.82 12.21
C LEU A 149 6.90 5.33 12.34
N LEU A 150 7.20 6.04 11.25
CA LEU A 150 7.28 7.49 11.26
C LEU A 150 5.91 8.13 11.47
N GLU A 151 4.84 7.57 10.91
CA GLU A 151 3.46 8.05 11.12
C GLU A 151 3.06 7.91 12.59
N CYS A 152 3.34 6.75 13.18
CA CYS A 152 3.16 6.49 14.61
C CYS A 152 3.97 7.46 15.47
N ALA A 153 5.26 7.63 15.15
CA ALA A 153 6.17 8.46 15.93
C ALA A 153 5.81 9.95 15.87
N LEU A 154 5.41 10.45 14.70
CA LEU A 154 5.01 11.84 14.51
C LEU A 154 3.64 12.15 15.12
N SER A 155 2.70 11.21 15.08
CA SER A 155 1.35 11.41 15.64
C SER A 155 1.30 11.34 17.16
N GLN A 156 2.19 10.55 17.78
CA GLN A 156 2.22 10.30 19.22
C GLN A 156 3.47 10.88 19.91
N GLU A 157 4.31 11.64 19.19
CA GLU A 157 5.56 12.25 19.66
C GLU A 157 6.59 11.25 20.26
N LEU A 158 6.58 10.01 19.75
CA LEU A 158 7.39 8.92 20.28
C LEU A 158 8.85 8.99 19.80
N ASN A 159 9.75 8.43 20.60
CA ASN A 159 11.13 8.19 20.17
C ASN A 159 11.19 6.78 19.59
N VAL A 160 11.48 6.69 18.30
CA VAL A 160 11.61 5.42 17.58
C VAL A 160 12.99 5.26 16.94
N ASP A 161 13.98 6.04 17.39
CA ASP A 161 15.32 6.10 16.78
C ASP A 161 15.95 4.71 16.64
N GLU A 162 15.82 3.88 17.69
CA GLU A 162 16.33 2.50 17.70
C GLU A 162 15.65 1.59 16.65
N TYR A 163 14.36 1.80 16.39
CA TYR A 163 13.57 0.98 15.48
C TYR A 163 13.75 1.42 14.02
N ILE A 164 13.88 2.73 13.77
CA ILE A 164 14.00 3.25 12.41
C ILE A 164 15.44 3.20 11.89
N ALA A 165 16.47 3.22 12.75
CA ALA A 165 17.88 3.20 12.33
C ALA A 165 18.21 2.11 11.29
N PRO A 166 17.92 0.80 11.52
CA PRO A 166 18.23 -0.24 10.54
C PRO A 166 17.40 -0.12 9.25
N LEU A 167 16.20 0.47 9.33
CA LEU A 167 15.33 0.68 8.18
C LEU A 167 15.81 1.88 7.35
N THR A 168 16.29 2.94 7.99
CA THR A 168 16.86 4.11 7.31
C THR A 168 18.14 3.76 6.55
N GLU A 169 18.96 2.85 7.05
CA GLU A 169 20.15 2.35 6.33
C GLU A 169 19.75 1.62 5.04
N ARG A 170 18.75 0.72 5.12
CA ARG A 170 18.22 0.04 3.92
C ARG A 170 17.54 1.02 2.97
N PHE A 171 16.83 2.01 3.51
CA PHE A 171 16.15 3.05 2.74
C PHE A 171 17.12 3.92 1.95
N ASP A 172 18.23 4.32 2.57
CA ASP A 172 19.29 5.11 1.92
C ASP A 172 19.99 4.34 0.78
N ALA A 173 19.94 3.00 0.80
CA ALA A 173 20.46 2.15 -0.26
C ALA A 173 19.53 2.03 -1.48
N TYR A 174 18.26 2.43 -1.36
CA TYR A 174 17.34 2.37 -2.48
C TYR A 174 17.63 3.44 -3.54
N GLN A 175 17.53 3.04 -4.81
CA GLN A 175 17.62 3.95 -5.95
C GLN A 175 16.21 4.37 -6.39
N HIS A 176 15.89 5.65 -6.22
CA HIS A 176 14.57 6.19 -6.54
C HIS A 176 14.16 5.99 -8.01
N ASP A 177 15.11 6.08 -8.94
CA ASP A 177 14.83 6.03 -10.38
C ASP A 177 14.43 4.63 -10.86
N ASP A 178 14.82 3.57 -10.14
CA ASP A 178 14.48 2.18 -10.45
C ASP A 178 13.11 1.75 -9.87
N MET A 179 12.46 2.63 -9.10
CA MET A 179 11.20 2.33 -8.43
C MET A 179 9.98 2.54 -9.33
N ARG A 180 8.92 1.79 -9.04
CA ARG A 180 7.61 2.04 -9.64
C ARG A 180 7.04 3.39 -9.19
N PRO A 181 6.19 4.05 -9.98
CA PRO A 181 5.64 5.37 -9.63
C PRO A 181 4.96 5.42 -8.24
N GLU A 182 4.31 4.34 -7.82
CA GLU A 182 3.66 4.23 -6.51
C GLU A 182 4.70 4.20 -5.38
N GLU A 183 5.80 3.46 -5.57
CA GLU A 183 6.92 3.36 -4.62
C GLU A 183 7.70 4.67 -4.53
N GLN A 184 7.88 5.37 -5.66
CA GLN A 184 8.48 6.72 -5.68
C GLN A 184 7.68 7.71 -4.83
N THR A 185 6.35 7.64 -4.89
CA THR A 185 5.48 8.51 -4.10
C THR A 185 5.67 8.22 -2.61
N ILE A 186 5.69 6.94 -2.22
CA ILE A 186 5.96 6.52 -0.84
C ILE A 186 7.37 6.96 -0.39
N TYR A 187 8.37 6.82 -1.26
CA TYR A 187 9.74 7.25 -0.98
C TYR A 187 9.83 8.74 -0.66
N LEU A 188 9.17 9.58 -1.47
CA LEU A 188 9.09 11.02 -1.22
C LEU A 188 8.36 11.34 0.09
N SER A 189 7.27 10.62 0.40
CA SER A 189 6.57 10.76 1.70
C SER A 189 7.48 10.43 2.88
N ILE A 190 8.28 9.36 2.78
CA ILE A 190 9.25 8.96 3.81
C ILE A 190 10.30 10.05 4.02
N LEU A 191 10.89 10.60 2.95
CA LEU A 191 11.86 11.70 3.07
C LEU A 191 11.27 12.90 3.81
N MET A 192 10.03 13.29 3.46
CA MET A 192 9.33 14.39 4.12
C MET A 192 9.07 14.08 5.60
N MET A 193 8.71 12.84 5.93
CA MET A 193 8.45 12.42 7.32
C MET A 193 9.74 12.31 8.14
N LEU A 194 10.83 11.78 7.59
CA LEU A 194 12.15 11.76 8.22
C LEU A 194 12.63 13.18 8.52
N SER A 195 12.51 14.11 7.57
CA SER A 195 12.84 15.52 7.78
C SER A 195 12.07 16.12 8.97
N ARG A 196 10.74 15.91 9.01
CA ARG A 196 9.89 16.37 10.12
C ARG A 196 10.27 15.74 11.44
N TYR A 197 10.53 14.43 11.45
CA TYR A 197 10.89 13.68 12.64
C TYR A 197 12.23 14.16 13.22
N CYS A 198 13.28 14.27 12.40
CA CYS A 198 14.58 14.81 12.80
C CYS A 198 14.46 16.24 13.31
N ARG A 199 13.64 17.09 12.66
CA ARG A 199 13.42 18.48 13.08
C ARG A 199 12.76 18.57 14.46
N ASN A 200 11.72 17.77 14.73
CA ASN A 200 11.06 17.71 16.05
C ASN A 200 12.06 17.30 17.15
N ARG A 201 13.08 16.51 16.79
CA ARG A 201 14.18 16.07 17.66
C ARG A 201 15.38 17.03 17.68
N LYS A 202 15.30 18.21 17.04
CA LYS A 202 16.37 19.21 16.93
C LYS A 202 17.64 18.71 16.20
N ARG A 203 17.53 17.63 15.42
CA ARG A 203 18.59 17.10 14.53
C ARG A 203 18.54 17.83 13.19
N PHE A 204 18.93 19.11 13.19
CA PHE A 204 18.72 20.00 12.05
C PHE A 204 19.53 19.63 10.80
N GLU A 205 20.74 19.11 10.95
CA GLU A 205 21.59 18.69 9.83
C GLU A 205 20.96 17.55 9.04
N GLU A 206 20.43 16.54 9.73
CA GLU A 206 19.75 15.40 9.10
C GLU A 206 18.42 15.81 8.49
N ALA A 207 17.67 16.68 9.18
CA ALA A 207 16.45 17.24 8.61
C ALA A 207 16.73 18.00 7.30
N GLN A 208 17.84 18.74 7.25
CA GLN A 208 18.28 19.44 6.05
C GLN A 208 18.65 18.45 4.93
N LYS A 209 19.41 17.37 5.22
CA LYS A 209 19.75 16.31 4.25
C LYS A 209 18.49 15.76 3.58
N TYR A 210 17.52 15.29 4.36
CA TYR A 210 16.29 14.69 3.82
C TYR A 210 15.43 15.70 3.05
N THR A 211 15.39 16.96 3.51
CA THR A 211 14.67 18.03 2.79
C THR A 211 15.31 18.31 1.43
N GLN A 212 16.63 18.40 1.35
CA GLN A 212 17.33 18.64 0.09
C GLN A 212 17.10 17.50 -0.90
N GLN A 213 17.18 16.24 -0.44
CA GLN A 213 16.92 15.06 -1.26
C GLN A 213 15.47 15.00 -1.76
N PHE A 214 14.50 15.34 -0.92
CA PHE A 214 13.10 15.44 -1.33
C PHE A 214 12.91 16.48 -2.44
N LEU A 215 13.51 17.67 -2.27
CA LEU A 215 13.38 18.76 -3.25
C LEU A 215 14.05 18.39 -4.58
N SER A 216 15.27 17.83 -4.56
CA SER A 216 15.95 17.43 -5.80
C SER A 216 15.12 16.45 -6.62
N LEU A 217 14.57 15.41 -5.98
CA LEU A 217 13.75 14.40 -6.67
C LEU A 217 12.38 14.93 -7.11
N SER A 218 11.81 15.88 -6.36
CA SER A 218 10.53 16.50 -6.71
C SER A 218 10.65 17.48 -7.88
N PHE A 219 11.76 18.21 -7.99
CA PHE A 219 11.99 19.22 -9.03
C PHE A 219 12.71 18.71 -10.28
N ASP A 220 13.45 17.59 -10.20
CA ASP A 220 14.01 16.92 -11.40
C ASP A 220 12.92 16.37 -12.35
N ARG A 221 11.64 16.44 -11.95
CA ARG A 221 10.47 16.20 -12.80
C ARG A 221 10.09 17.39 -13.72
N GLY A 222 10.90 18.45 -13.79
CA GLY A 222 10.77 19.51 -14.80
C GLY A 222 11.11 18.99 -16.23
N PRO A 223 10.68 19.68 -17.31
CA PRO A 223 10.68 19.17 -18.70
C PRO A 223 12.08 19.12 -19.36
N GLY A 224 13.13 18.81 -18.60
CA GLY A 224 14.53 18.83 -19.06
C GLY A 224 15.10 17.47 -19.49
N ARG A 225 14.44 16.34 -19.23
CA ARG A 225 14.99 15.00 -19.50
C ARG A 225 14.34 14.20 -20.64
N GLN A 226 13.42 14.79 -21.40
CA GLN A 226 13.00 14.23 -22.71
C GLN A 226 13.80 14.80 -23.90
N ALA A 227 14.73 15.74 -23.66
CA ALA A 227 15.49 16.40 -24.73
C ALA A 227 17.00 16.22 -24.52
N SER A 228 17.48 14.98 -24.48
CA SER A 228 18.91 14.68 -24.70
C SER A 228 19.16 13.16 -24.71
N THR A 229 18.62 12.45 -25.70
CA THR A 229 19.19 11.21 -26.27
C THR A 229 18.40 10.79 -27.51
N SER A 230 18.32 11.71 -28.46
CA SER A 230 18.13 11.35 -29.88
C SER A 230 18.85 12.41 -30.71
N ALA A 231 20.17 12.39 -30.60
CA ALA A 231 21.04 12.91 -31.63
C ALA A 231 21.58 11.68 -32.36
N ALA A 232 20.82 11.20 -33.34
CA ALA A 232 21.45 10.56 -34.48
C ALA A 232 22.35 11.62 -35.16
N PRO A 233 23.50 11.21 -35.69
CA PRO A 233 23.64 11.31 -37.12
C PRO A 233 24.28 10.07 -37.76
N HIS A 234 23.70 9.69 -38.90
CA HIS A 234 24.36 9.24 -40.14
C HIS A 234 25.58 8.32 -40.03
N GLU A 235 25.44 7.04 -40.38
CA GLU A 235 25.60 6.47 -41.74
C GLU A 235 24.98 5.07 -41.80
#